data_AF-A0AA49GAZ6-F1
#
_entry.id   AF-A0AA49GAZ6-F1
#
_cell.length_a   1.000
_cell.length_b   1.000
_cell.length_c   1.000
_cell.angle_alpha   90.00
_cell.angle_beta   90.00
_cell.angle_gamma   90.00
#
_symmetry.space_group_name_H-M   'P 1'
#
loop_
_entity.id
_entity.type
_entity.pdbx_description
1 polymer ?
#
loop_
_entity_poly.entity_id
_entity_poly.type
_entity_poly.pdbx_seq_one_letter_code
_entity_poly.pdbx_strand_id
1 'polypeptide(L)'
;MKINNYLYGLFFIGITLLGCKENDVKIDNSNSNLEQYTPDQADWTTFDTKPFEGGTNTSHAPNGVGWLTAESWGEAEWDGTVYDPTTMSQDKFADCLCPSGDQIRGIREVFYKNNPFEDVNKPTKAEVDEWHRIAINHIRALVGYTSEDRQIKKDHCLFARALWGDQRKFTTIWDEKYPGENGTAYGPCQGSANAHCGASFIPDLEDQISYLPEGHDGCSTQAGAEGVFSGPKSNIPWSIKFSRAFCSTLRAEGFWGGHTGPWFHREKFGFSFWDNDPSNNNNNAILRAKWGGKLMPSLYCNPDDNNADCES
;
A
#
# COMPACT_ATOMS: atom_id res chain seq x y z
N MET A 1 -40.00 70.15 29.61
CA MET A 1 -38.75 69.61 29.04
C MET A 1 -38.49 68.26 29.70
N LYS A 2 -38.89 67.17 29.04
CA LYS A 2 -38.60 65.78 29.44
C LYS A 2 -38.31 65.04 28.13
N ILE A 3 -37.08 64.61 27.96
CA ILE A 3 -36.60 63.85 26.79
C ILE A 3 -36.70 62.38 27.18
N ASN A 4 -37.55 61.62 26.50
CA ASN A 4 -37.55 60.16 26.54
C ASN A 4 -37.01 59.66 25.20
N ASN A 5 -35.77 59.16 25.23
CA ASN A 5 -35.19 58.25 24.23
C ASN A 5 -35.51 56.82 24.67
N TYR A 6 -35.86 55.93 23.73
CA TYR A 6 -35.73 54.45 23.72
C TYR A 6 -36.62 53.96 22.55
N LEU A 7 -36.31 52.98 21.70
CA LEU A 7 -35.13 52.17 21.38
C LEU A 7 -35.52 51.45 20.06
N TYR A 8 -34.66 51.43 19.04
CA TYR A 8 -34.89 50.59 17.84
C TYR A 8 -34.40 49.16 18.12
N GLY A 9 -35.28 48.18 17.96
CA GLY A 9 -34.94 46.75 18.07
C GLY A 9 -34.31 46.24 16.77
N LEU A 10 -33.05 45.79 16.84
CA LEU A 10 -32.41 44.96 15.82
C LEU A 10 -32.74 43.49 16.11
N PHE A 11 -33.35 42.81 15.15
CA PHE A 11 -33.52 41.37 15.13
C PHE A 11 -32.24 40.72 14.57
N PHE A 12 -31.46 40.07 15.42
CA PHE A 12 -30.41 39.14 15.00
C PHE A 12 -31.02 37.75 14.84
N ILE A 13 -31.10 37.25 13.60
CA ILE A 13 -31.38 35.84 13.32
C ILE A 13 -30.05 35.09 13.51
N GLY A 14 -29.90 34.44 14.66
CA GLY A 14 -28.80 33.52 14.91
C GLY A 14 -28.99 32.23 14.12
N ILE A 15 -28.17 32.02 13.09
CA ILE A 15 -28.02 30.71 12.45
C ILE A 15 -27.25 29.83 13.43
N THR A 16 -27.93 28.85 14.02
CA THR A 16 -27.31 27.82 14.85
C THR A 16 -26.62 26.82 13.92
N LEU A 17 -25.30 26.90 13.82
CA LEU A 17 -24.47 25.84 13.25
C LEU A 17 -24.66 24.58 14.10
N LEU A 18 -25.35 23.57 13.55
CA LEU A 18 -25.31 22.22 14.08
C LEU A 18 -23.88 21.70 13.92
N GLY A 19 -23.12 21.73 15.00
CA GLY A 19 -21.85 21.02 15.11
C GLY A 19 -22.08 19.53 14.98
N CYS A 20 -21.35 18.89 14.07
CA CYS A 20 -21.18 17.44 14.05
C CYS A 20 -20.58 17.03 15.40
N LYS A 21 -21.33 16.24 16.18
CA LYS A 21 -20.78 15.53 17.33
C LYS A 21 -19.66 14.62 16.84
N GLU A 22 -18.44 14.86 17.30
CA GLU A 22 -17.41 13.84 17.37
C GLU A 22 -17.97 12.68 18.19
N ASN A 23 -18.20 11.56 17.53
CA ASN A 23 -18.30 10.30 18.24
C ASN A 23 -16.87 9.91 18.62
N ASP A 24 -16.53 10.05 19.90
CA ASP A 24 -15.36 9.43 20.51
C ASP A 24 -15.49 7.90 20.35
N VAL A 25 -15.05 7.39 19.21
CA VAL A 25 -14.75 5.98 19.03
C VAL A 25 -13.55 5.71 19.92
N LYS A 26 -13.78 5.05 21.05
CA LYS A 26 -12.71 4.41 21.82
C LYS A 26 -12.06 3.37 20.91
N ILE A 27 -10.89 3.70 20.37
CA ILE A 27 -10.02 2.75 19.68
C ILE A 27 -9.35 1.92 20.78
N ASP A 28 -9.72 0.65 20.88
CA ASP A 28 -9.01 -0.31 21.73
C ASP A 28 -7.60 -0.51 21.15
N ASN A 29 -6.63 0.15 21.78
CA ASN A 29 -5.20 0.11 21.44
C ASN A 29 -4.54 -1.18 21.97
N SER A 30 -5.12 -2.36 21.71
CA SER A 30 -4.44 -3.63 21.95
C SER A 30 -3.96 -4.23 20.63
N ASN A 31 -2.76 -3.86 20.18
CA ASN A 31 -2.04 -4.49 19.06
C ASN A 31 -1.68 -5.97 19.33
N SER A 32 -2.12 -6.59 20.44
CA SER A 32 -1.68 -7.90 20.89
C SER A 32 -2.21 -9.10 20.08
N ASN A 33 -3.00 -8.88 19.02
CA ASN A 33 -3.65 -9.95 18.24
C ASN A 33 -3.48 -9.79 16.71
N LEU A 34 -2.48 -9.05 16.24
CA LEU A 34 -2.25 -8.97 14.79
C LEU A 34 -1.77 -10.31 14.23
N GLU A 35 -2.49 -10.81 13.24
CA GLU A 35 -2.09 -11.97 12.47
C GLU A 35 -1.02 -11.59 11.43
N GLN A 36 0.09 -12.33 11.42
CA GLN A 36 1.16 -12.22 10.43
C GLN A 36 0.78 -12.98 9.16
N TYR A 37 0.86 -12.33 8.00
CA TYR A 37 0.60 -12.92 6.70
C TYR A 37 1.87 -13.11 5.88
N THR A 38 2.87 -12.25 6.07
CA THR A 38 4.20 -12.44 5.51
C THR A 38 4.85 -13.69 6.12
N PRO A 39 5.32 -14.66 5.31
CA PRO A 39 5.97 -15.86 5.85
C PRO A 39 7.26 -15.56 6.64
N ASP A 40 7.58 -16.41 7.61
CA ASP A 40 8.79 -16.27 8.43
C ASP A 40 10.08 -16.33 7.59
N GLN A 41 10.05 -17.04 6.47
CA GLN A 41 11.16 -17.19 5.52
C GLN A 41 11.47 -15.90 4.75
N ALA A 42 10.61 -14.88 4.79
CA ALA A 42 10.95 -13.57 4.23
C ALA A 42 12.10 -12.94 5.03
N ASP A 43 13.25 -12.76 4.39
CA ASP A 43 14.42 -12.12 5.01
C ASP A 43 14.29 -10.60 4.93
N TRP A 44 13.96 -9.98 6.05
CA TRP A 44 13.84 -8.52 6.19
C TRP A 44 15.00 -7.90 6.98
N THR A 45 16.06 -8.67 7.26
CA THR A 45 17.18 -8.20 8.08
C THR A 45 17.77 -6.89 7.57
N THR A 46 17.91 -6.73 6.26
CA THR A 46 18.40 -5.47 5.66
C THR A 46 17.40 -4.33 5.78
N PHE A 47 16.10 -4.60 5.72
CA PHE A 47 15.08 -3.55 5.86
C PHE A 47 14.96 -3.03 7.29
N ASP A 48 15.38 -3.82 8.28
CA ASP A 48 15.41 -3.41 9.69
C ASP A 48 16.64 -2.55 10.01
N THR A 49 17.76 -2.75 9.30
CA THR A 49 19.02 -2.04 9.60
C THR A 49 19.29 -0.85 8.67
N LYS A 50 19.15 -1.04 7.35
CA LYS A 50 19.55 -0.06 6.33
C LYS A 50 18.91 1.32 6.49
N PRO A 51 17.61 1.44 6.88
CA PRO A 51 17.02 2.77 7.09
C PRO A 51 17.77 3.64 8.09
N PHE A 52 18.53 3.04 9.01
CA PHE A 52 19.21 3.75 10.09
C PHE A 52 20.73 3.88 9.90
N GLU A 53 21.35 3.14 8.98
CA GLU A 53 22.81 3.09 8.80
C GLU A 53 23.45 4.46 8.54
N GLY A 54 22.73 5.38 7.89
CA GLY A 54 23.22 6.73 7.59
C GLY A 54 22.95 7.78 8.68
N GLY A 55 22.24 7.42 9.76
CA GLY A 55 21.79 8.36 10.80
C GLY A 55 20.80 9.43 10.33
N THR A 56 20.37 9.38 9.06
CA THR A 56 19.38 10.32 8.50
C THR A 56 17.99 10.05 9.05
N ASN A 57 17.58 8.78 9.12
CA ASN A 57 16.29 8.41 9.68
C ASN A 57 16.42 8.04 11.16
N THR A 58 15.39 8.34 11.93
CA THR A 58 15.34 8.07 13.38
C THR A 58 14.30 7.03 13.78
N SER A 59 13.37 6.66 12.89
CA SER A 59 12.42 5.55 13.06
C SER A 59 11.81 5.13 11.73
N HIS A 60 11.01 4.06 11.73
CA HIS A 60 10.17 3.69 10.59
C HIS A 60 8.91 4.57 10.44
N ALA A 61 8.64 5.49 11.36
CA ALA A 61 7.47 6.39 11.30
C ALA A 61 7.69 7.58 10.35
N PRO A 62 6.63 8.25 9.86
CA PRO A 62 6.75 9.39 8.94
C PRO A 62 7.64 10.54 9.46
N ASN A 63 7.49 10.97 10.72
CA ASN A 63 8.35 12.02 11.30
C ASN A 63 9.79 11.53 11.54
N GLY A 64 10.05 10.23 11.42
CA GLY A 64 11.39 9.65 11.49
C GLY A 64 12.16 9.73 10.17
N VAL A 65 11.51 10.13 9.07
CA VAL A 65 12.14 10.24 7.75
C VAL A 65 12.90 11.56 7.65
N GLY A 66 14.24 11.50 7.65
CA GLY A 66 15.08 12.69 7.83
C GLY A 66 15.07 13.71 6.69
N TRP A 67 14.68 13.33 5.47
CA TRP A 67 14.62 14.23 4.32
C TRP A 67 13.22 14.82 4.07
N LEU A 68 12.19 14.35 4.78
CA LEU A 68 10.83 14.88 4.66
C LEU A 68 10.58 15.87 5.80
N THR A 69 10.57 17.15 5.47
CA THR A 69 10.41 18.24 6.43
C THR A 69 8.97 18.34 6.92
N ALA A 70 8.76 19.02 8.05
CA ALA A 70 7.41 19.33 8.53
C ALA A 70 6.58 20.12 7.50
N GLU A 71 7.21 21.02 6.75
CA GLU A 71 6.58 21.76 5.65
C GLU A 71 6.14 20.82 4.53
N SER A 72 7.02 19.93 4.07
CA SER A 72 6.69 18.93 3.05
C SER A 72 5.54 18.00 3.50
N TRP A 73 5.51 17.63 4.78
CA TRP A 73 4.39 16.89 5.34
C TRP A 73 3.09 17.71 5.38
N GLY A 74 3.17 19.00 5.72
CA GLY A 74 2.03 19.92 5.69
C GLY A 74 1.43 20.09 4.28
N GLU A 75 2.27 20.20 3.24
CA GLU A 75 1.82 20.25 1.85
C GLU A 75 1.20 18.93 1.37
N ALA A 76 1.59 17.82 1.99
CA ALA A 76 1.08 16.49 1.72
C ALA A 76 -0.15 16.14 2.55
N GLU A 77 -0.69 17.03 3.39
CA GLU A 77 -1.92 16.76 4.13
C GLU A 77 -3.11 16.50 3.19
N TRP A 78 -4.06 15.70 3.68
CA TRP A 78 -5.32 15.45 3.01
C TRP A 78 -6.47 16.10 3.77
N ASP A 79 -7.24 16.92 3.06
CA ASP A 79 -8.39 17.66 3.58
C ASP A 79 -9.72 16.90 3.44
N GLY A 80 -9.69 15.65 2.96
CA GLY A 80 -10.88 14.86 2.66
C GLY A 80 -11.38 14.98 1.22
N THR A 81 -10.70 15.76 0.36
CA THR A 81 -11.05 15.87 -1.07
C THR A 81 -10.97 14.51 -1.78
N VAL A 82 -12.06 14.10 -2.43
CA VAL A 82 -12.05 12.95 -3.34
C VAL A 82 -11.55 13.39 -4.71
N TYR A 83 -10.54 12.70 -5.22
CA TYR A 83 -9.96 12.96 -6.53
C TYR A 83 -10.63 12.07 -7.59
N ASP A 84 -11.37 12.69 -8.51
CA ASP A 84 -12.03 12.01 -9.62
C ASP A 84 -11.05 11.88 -10.82
N PRO A 85 -10.57 10.66 -11.14
CA PRO A 85 -9.62 10.44 -12.22
C PRO A 85 -10.18 10.77 -13.62
N THR A 86 -11.49 10.92 -13.79
CA THR A 86 -12.11 11.27 -15.08
C THR A 86 -12.03 12.77 -15.40
N THR A 87 -11.76 13.60 -14.37
CA THR A 87 -11.81 15.07 -14.48
C THR A 87 -10.45 15.71 -14.70
N MET A 88 -9.37 14.91 -14.74
CA MET A 88 -8.00 15.43 -14.82
C MET A 88 -7.09 14.50 -15.63
N SER A 89 -5.98 15.06 -16.13
CA SER A 89 -4.97 14.25 -16.80
C SER A 89 -4.29 13.28 -15.84
N GLN A 90 -3.70 12.22 -16.38
CA GLN A 90 -2.90 11.24 -15.62
C GLN A 90 -1.86 11.91 -14.71
N ASP A 91 -1.06 12.84 -15.24
CA ASP A 91 -0.03 13.52 -14.46
C ASP A 91 -0.63 14.35 -13.32
N LYS A 92 -1.73 15.07 -13.61
CA LYS A 92 -2.41 15.88 -12.60
C LYS A 92 -3.01 15.03 -11.50
N PHE A 93 -3.61 13.89 -11.86
CA PHE A 93 -4.12 12.91 -10.92
C PHE A 93 -3.02 12.35 -10.03
N ALA A 94 -1.90 11.95 -10.64
CA ALA A 94 -0.76 11.43 -9.90
C ALA A 94 -0.15 12.49 -8.96
N ASP A 95 -0.05 13.76 -9.37
CA ASP A 95 0.41 14.85 -8.51
C ASP A 95 -0.56 15.15 -7.35
N CYS A 96 -1.86 14.99 -7.59
CA CYS A 96 -2.87 15.14 -6.53
C CYS A 96 -2.72 14.06 -5.45
N LEU A 97 -2.51 12.79 -5.83
CA LEU A 97 -2.38 11.68 -4.88
C LEU A 97 -0.97 11.55 -4.29
N CYS A 98 0.06 11.90 -5.07
CA CYS A 98 1.46 11.69 -4.73
C CYS A 98 2.26 12.99 -4.86
N PRO A 99 2.23 13.89 -3.85
CA PRO A 99 3.03 15.12 -3.83
C PRO A 99 4.52 14.89 -4.11
N SER A 100 5.03 13.72 -3.73
CA SER A 100 6.35 13.23 -4.11
C SER A 100 6.31 11.71 -4.33
N GLY A 101 7.44 11.11 -4.74
CA GLY A 101 7.55 9.65 -4.82
C GLY A 101 7.51 8.96 -3.45
N ASP A 102 7.82 9.68 -2.37
CA ASP A 102 7.85 9.15 -1.00
C ASP A 102 6.54 9.39 -0.24
N GLN A 103 5.73 10.34 -0.68
CA GLN A 103 4.53 10.79 0.02
C GLN A 103 3.29 10.50 -0.81
N ILE A 104 2.43 9.66 -0.26
CA ILE A 104 1.02 9.63 -0.64
C ILE A 104 0.32 10.68 0.23
N ARG A 105 -0.52 11.51 -0.38
CA ARG A 105 -1.25 12.57 0.31
C ARG A 105 -2.02 12.01 1.51
N GLY A 106 -1.87 12.58 2.70
CA GLY A 106 -2.53 12.19 3.95
C GLY A 106 -1.95 10.96 4.66
N ILE A 107 -0.92 10.30 4.10
CA ILE A 107 -0.43 9.03 4.64
C ILE A 107 0.16 9.15 6.05
N ARG A 108 0.72 10.32 6.38
CA ARG A 108 1.30 10.60 7.69
C ARG A 108 0.24 10.66 8.77
N GLU A 109 -0.86 11.36 8.51
CA GLU A 109 -1.97 11.53 9.44
C GLU A 109 -2.64 10.17 9.67
N VAL A 110 -2.77 9.36 8.61
CA VAL A 110 -3.24 7.98 8.70
C VAL A 110 -2.33 7.10 9.54
N PHE A 111 -1.01 7.21 9.39
CA PHE A 111 -0.06 6.47 10.22
C PHE A 111 -0.26 6.81 11.71
N TYR A 112 -0.26 8.10 12.07
CA TYR A 112 -0.38 8.50 13.47
C TYR A 112 -1.76 8.25 14.07
N LYS A 113 -2.82 8.27 13.27
CA LYS A 113 -4.18 7.90 13.70
C LYS A 113 -4.28 6.42 14.08
N ASN A 114 -3.59 5.54 13.35
CA ASN A 114 -3.69 4.09 13.55
C ASN A 114 -2.59 3.53 14.44
N ASN A 115 -1.48 4.26 14.64
CA ASN A 115 -0.31 3.83 15.42
C ASN A 115 0.08 2.36 15.13
N PRO A 116 0.39 2.02 13.86
CA PRO A 116 0.46 0.62 13.44
C PRO A 116 1.64 -0.15 14.06
N PHE A 117 2.64 0.54 14.60
CA PHE A 117 3.86 -0.05 15.13
C PHE A 117 3.94 0.21 16.64
N GLU A 118 4.03 -0.85 17.44
CA GLU A 118 4.27 -0.79 18.88
C GLU A 118 5.68 -0.25 19.16
N ASP A 119 6.70 -0.78 18.46
CA ASP A 119 8.03 -0.18 18.38
C ASP A 119 8.28 0.35 16.97
N VAL A 120 8.23 1.67 16.82
CA VAL A 120 8.47 2.36 15.54
C VAL A 120 9.88 2.12 14.97
N ASN A 121 10.82 1.58 15.75
CA ASN A 121 12.17 1.26 15.28
C ASN A 121 12.34 -0.21 14.90
N LYS A 122 11.39 -1.08 15.29
CA LYS A 122 11.44 -2.53 15.07
C LYS A 122 10.04 -3.08 14.84
N PRO A 123 9.32 -2.62 13.81
CA PRO A 123 7.99 -3.14 13.52
C PRO A 123 8.09 -4.62 13.14
N THR A 124 7.17 -5.41 13.66
CA THR A 124 7.01 -6.81 13.30
C THR A 124 6.43 -6.96 11.90
N LYS A 125 6.57 -8.15 11.30
CA LYS A 125 5.92 -8.47 10.01
C LYS A 125 4.40 -8.28 10.06
N ALA A 126 3.74 -8.72 11.13
CA ALA A 126 2.29 -8.56 11.31
C ALA A 126 1.85 -7.08 11.31
N GLU A 127 2.63 -6.22 11.97
CA GLU A 127 2.40 -4.78 12.00
C GLU A 127 2.62 -4.12 10.63
N VAL A 128 3.66 -4.53 9.91
CA VAL A 128 3.90 -4.06 8.53
C VAL A 128 2.81 -4.53 7.56
N ASP A 129 2.35 -5.77 7.69
CA ASP A 129 1.24 -6.32 6.89
C ASP A 129 -0.04 -5.51 7.12
N GLU A 130 -0.35 -5.21 8.39
CA GLU A 130 -1.50 -4.39 8.76
C GLU A 130 -1.35 -2.93 8.30
N TRP A 131 -0.15 -2.36 8.43
CA TRP A 131 0.14 -1.04 7.89
C TRP A 131 -0.14 -0.95 6.39
N HIS A 132 0.32 -1.93 5.60
CA HIS A 132 0.05 -1.95 4.16
C HIS A 132 -1.46 -2.04 3.87
N ARG A 133 -2.22 -2.83 4.63
CA ARG A 133 -3.69 -2.90 4.48
C ARG A 133 -4.33 -1.53 4.73
N ILE A 134 -3.96 -0.87 5.83
CA ILE A 134 -4.46 0.47 6.19
C ILE A 134 -4.10 1.48 5.09
N ALA A 135 -2.86 1.48 4.63
CA ALA A 135 -2.35 2.42 3.66
C ALA A 135 -2.96 2.26 2.26
N ILE A 136 -3.21 1.02 1.81
CA ILE A 136 -3.93 0.77 0.54
C ILE A 136 -5.38 1.24 0.65
N ASN A 137 -6.03 1.01 1.79
CA ASN A 137 -7.39 1.52 2.01
C ASN A 137 -7.44 3.05 2.07
N HIS A 138 -6.38 3.69 2.54
CA HIS A 138 -6.22 5.14 2.42
C HIS A 138 -6.12 5.59 0.95
N ILE A 139 -5.29 4.93 0.12
CA ILE A 139 -5.25 5.19 -1.33
C ILE A 139 -6.65 5.08 -1.96
N ARG A 140 -7.43 4.08 -1.55
CA ARG A 140 -8.82 3.89 -1.99
C ARG A 140 -9.73 5.03 -1.53
N ALA A 141 -9.57 5.52 -0.31
CA ALA A 141 -10.33 6.64 0.21
C ALA A 141 -10.07 7.95 -0.57
N LEU A 142 -8.84 8.18 -1.04
CA LEU A 142 -8.49 9.35 -1.88
C LEU A 142 -9.33 9.44 -3.16
N VAL A 143 -9.87 8.31 -3.63
CA VAL A 143 -10.71 8.21 -4.83
C VAL A 143 -12.13 7.74 -4.52
N GLY A 144 -12.59 7.89 -3.27
CA GLY A 144 -13.97 7.61 -2.88
C GLY A 144 -14.35 6.14 -2.69
N TYR A 145 -13.40 5.19 -2.77
CA TYR A 145 -13.65 3.77 -2.47
C TYR A 145 -13.67 3.50 -0.96
N THR A 146 -14.67 4.03 -0.25
CA THR A 146 -14.76 3.98 1.22
C THR A 146 -15.74 2.95 1.75
N SER A 147 -16.57 2.33 0.91
CA SER A 147 -17.51 1.31 1.37
C SER A 147 -16.80 0.04 1.86
N GLU A 148 -17.46 -0.71 2.74
CA GLU A 148 -16.88 -1.89 3.40
C GLU A 148 -16.45 -2.96 2.39
N ASP A 149 -17.26 -3.17 1.34
CA ASP A 149 -16.96 -4.11 0.26
C ASP A 149 -15.77 -3.69 -0.61
N ARG A 150 -15.30 -2.44 -0.46
CA ARG A 150 -14.13 -1.88 -1.15
C ARG A 150 -12.86 -1.94 -0.33
N GLN A 151 -12.91 -2.38 0.92
CA GLN A 151 -11.73 -2.46 1.75
C GLN A 151 -10.89 -3.69 1.38
N ILE A 152 -9.58 -3.48 1.24
CA ILE A 152 -8.64 -4.53 0.92
C ILE A 152 -8.38 -5.44 2.13
N LYS A 153 -8.18 -6.73 1.83
CA LYS A 153 -7.92 -7.79 2.80
C LYS A 153 -6.56 -8.43 2.53
N LYS A 154 -5.86 -8.80 3.60
CA LYS A 154 -4.64 -9.63 3.54
C LYS A 154 -5.03 -11.06 3.19
N ASP A 155 -4.16 -11.80 2.51
CA ASP A 155 -4.41 -13.22 2.14
C ASP A 155 -3.11 -14.03 2.16
N HIS A 156 -3.06 -15.07 3.01
CA HIS A 156 -1.85 -15.87 3.26
C HIS A 156 -1.25 -16.41 1.96
N CYS A 157 -2.09 -16.90 1.06
CA CYS A 157 -1.63 -17.44 -0.20
C CYS A 157 -1.06 -16.37 -1.14
N LEU A 158 -1.59 -15.14 -1.13
CA LEU A 158 -1.00 -14.07 -1.93
C LEU A 158 0.36 -13.63 -1.37
N PHE A 159 0.53 -13.56 -0.05
CA PHE A 159 1.81 -13.24 0.58
C PHE A 159 2.86 -14.35 0.32
N ALA A 160 2.50 -15.61 0.54
CA ALA A 160 3.37 -16.74 0.25
C ALA A 160 3.76 -16.81 -1.24
N ARG A 161 2.81 -16.62 -2.16
CA ARG A 161 3.09 -16.59 -3.60
C ARG A 161 3.94 -15.41 -4.04
N ALA A 162 3.84 -14.26 -3.35
CA ALA A 162 4.74 -13.14 -3.61
C ALA A 162 6.17 -13.53 -3.21
N LEU A 163 6.35 -14.13 -2.02
CA LEU A 163 7.66 -14.57 -1.55
C LEU A 163 8.25 -15.68 -2.41
N TRP A 164 7.48 -16.70 -2.78
CA TRP A 164 7.95 -17.78 -3.66
C TRP A 164 8.40 -17.23 -5.02
N GLY A 165 7.67 -16.25 -5.58
CA GLY A 165 8.07 -15.59 -6.82
C GLY A 165 9.40 -14.85 -6.69
N ASP A 166 9.66 -14.17 -5.57
CA ASP A 166 10.94 -13.50 -5.33
C ASP A 166 12.07 -14.49 -5.05
N GLN A 167 11.85 -15.51 -4.22
CA GLN A 167 12.82 -16.56 -3.99
C GLN A 167 13.19 -17.26 -5.31
N ARG A 168 12.20 -17.56 -6.15
CA ARG A 168 12.42 -18.13 -7.48
C ARG A 168 13.19 -17.19 -8.39
N LYS A 169 12.95 -15.88 -8.30
CA LYS A 169 13.63 -14.85 -9.10
C LYS A 169 15.09 -14.65 -8.70
N PHE A 170 15.36 -14.61 -7.40
CA PHE A 170 16.62 -14.11 -6.85
C PHE A 170 17.50 -15.17 -6.20
N THR A 171 17.02 -16.41 -6.07
CA THR A 171 17.79 -17.53 -5.50
C THR A 171 17.69 -18.76 -6.40
N THR A 172 18.36 -19.83 -6.00
CA THR A 172 18.29 -21.15 -6.65
C THR A 172 17.65 -22.21 -5.76
N ILE A 173 17.07 -21.84 -4.61
CA ILE A 173 16.61 -22.79 -3.59
C ILE A 173 15.53 -23.75 -4.11
N TRP A 174 14.80 -23.34 -5.14
CA TRP A 174 13.72 -24.11 -5.76
C TRP A 174 14.17 -24.91 -7.00
N ASP A 175 15.36 -24.64 -7.56
CA ASP A 175 15.69 -25.07 -8.92
C ASP A 175 15.98 -26.56 -9.04
N GLU A 176 16.55 -27.18 -8.01
CA GLU A 176 16.83 -28.62 -7.99
C GLU A 176 15.53 -29.45 -7.93
N LYS A 177 14.60 -29.09 -7.05
CA LYS A 177 13.33 -29.82 -6.86
C LYS A 177 12.29 -29.47 -7.92
N TYR A 178 12.27 -28.22 -8.37
CA TYR A 178 11.32 -27.72 -9.37
C TYR A 178 12.07 -27.24 -10.63
N PRO A 179 12.55 -28.15 -11.49
CA PRO A 179 13.20 -27.76 -12.74
C PRO A 179 12.18 -27.17 -13.72
N GLY A 180 12.68 -26.59 -14.82
CA GLY A 180 11.82 -26.06 -15.88
C GLY A 180 12.60 -25.25 -16.89
N GLU A 181 11.88 -24.58 -17.78
CA GLU A 181 12.48 -23.68 -18.76
C GLU A 181 12.87 -22.34 -18.10
N ASN A 182 14.15 -21.98 -18.24
CA ASN A 182 14.71 -20.78 -17.63
C ASN A 182 14.05 -19.52 -18.17
N GLY A 183 13.70 -18.60 -17.27
CA GLY A 183 13.11 -17.31 -17.61
C GLY A 183 11.60 -17.33 -17.87
N THR A 184 10.93 -18.46 -17.67
CA THR A 184 9.47 -18.55 -17.76
C THR A 184 8.79 -18.07 -16.48
N ALA A 185 7.48 -17.84 -16.52
CA ALA A 185 6.72 -17.43 -15.34
C ALA A 185 6.75 -18.48 -14.20
N TYR A 186 6.99 -19.75 -14.52
CA TYR A 186 7.05 -20.84 -13.53
C TYR A 186 8.49 -21.33 -13.25
N GLY A 187 9.33 -21.37 -14.29
CA GLY A 187 10.64 -22.01 -14.25
C GLY A 187 11.70 -21.24 -13.45
N PRO A 188 12.94 -21.77 -13.43
CA PRO A 188 14.10 -21.08 -12.87
C PRO A 188 14.30 -19.70 -13.49
N CYS A 189 14.97 -18.80 -12.75
CA CYS A 189 15.12 -17.41 -13.19
C CYS A 189 16.55 -16.91 -13.33
N GLN A 190 17.54 -17.74 -13.02
CA GLN A 190 18.94 -17.34 -13.04
C GLN A 190 19.38 -16.87 -14.43
N GLY A 191 19.86 -15.64 -14.51
CA GLY A 191 20.27 -14.99 -15.76
C GLY A 191 19.13 -14.49 -16.65
N SER A 192 17.86 -14.61 -16.24
CA SER A 192 16.73 -14.13 -17.03
C SER A 192 16.45 -12.64 -16.81
N ALA A 193 16.28 -11.91 -17.92
CA ALA A 193 15.80 -10.52 -17.93
C ALA A 193 14.27 -10.40 -17.76
N ASN A 194 13.52 -11.52 -17.74
CA ASN A 194 12.07 -11.48 -17.57
C ASN A 194 11.72 -11.02 -16.14
N ALA A 195 11.04 -9.88 -16.02
CA ALA A 195 10.59 -9.31 -14.75
C ALA A 195 9.55 -10.21 -14.05
N HIS A 196 8.71 -10.91 -14.83
CA HIS A 196 7.69 -11.83 -14.34
C HIS A 196 8.20 -13.27 -14.17
N CYS A 197 9.50 -13.50 -14.25
CA CYS A 197 10.02 -14.83 -13.95
C CYS A 197 9.69 -15.23 -12.51
N GLY A 198 9.24 -16.47 -12.31
CA GLY A 198 8.76 -16.99 -11.02
C GLY A 198 7.35 -16.54 -10.62
N ALA A 199 6.69 -15.67 -11.40
CA ALA A 199 5.38 -15.14 -11.07
C ALA A 199 4.28 -16.20 -10.85
N SER A 200 4.30 -17.31 -11.59
CA SER A 200 3.32 -18.39 -11.46
C SER A 200 3.86 -19.58 -10.67
N PHE A 201 5.07 -19.48 -10.11
CA PHE A 201 5.65 -20.55 -9.31
C PHE A 201 4.85 -20.75 -8.01
N ILE A 202 4.45 -22.00 -7.78
CA ILE A 202 3.79 -22.49 -6.57
C ILE A 202 4.44 -23.85 -6.30
N PRO A 203 5.11 -24.05 -5.15
CA PRO A 203 5.70 -25.33 -4.82
C PRO A 203 4.61 -26.35 -4.43
N ASP A 204 4.98 -27.62 -4.35
CA ASP A 204 4.07 -28.68 -3.91
C ASP A 204 3.65 -28.48 -2.45
N LEU A 205 2.50 -29.07 -2.08
CA LEU A 205 1.87 -28.87 -0.78
C LEU A 205 2.82 -29.04 0.40
N GLU A 206 3.68 -30.07 0.38
CA GLU A 206 4.66 -30.33 1.45
C GLU A 206 5.60 -29.16 1.70
N ASP A 207 6.06 -28.49 0.64
CA ASP A 207 6.97 -27.36 0.75
C ASP A 207 6.25 -26.06 1.12
N GLN A 208 4.93 -25.99 0.89
CA GLN A 208 4.12 -24.84 1.30
C GLN A 208 3.89 -24.79 2.81
N ILE A 209 3.86 -25.94 3.50
CA ILE A 209 3.49 -26.05 4.92
C ILE A 209 4.30 -25.08 5.79
N SER A 210 5.60 -24.95 5.53
CA SER A 210 6.44 -24.06 6.34
C SER A 210 6.17 -22.57 6.13
N TYR A 211 5.51 -22.19 5.03
CA TYR A 211 5.22 -20.79 4.67
C TYR A 211 3.82 -20.34 5.09
N LEU A 212 2.99 -21.25 5.60
CA LEU A 212 1.58 -21.01 5.89
C LEU A 212 1.30 -21.25 7.39
N PRO A 213 0.25 -20.62 7.95
CA PRO A 213 -0.18 -20.92 9.31
C PRO A 213 -0.50 -22.40 9.51
N GLU A 214 -0.33 -22.89 10.74
CA GLU A 214 -0.68 -24.27 11.08
C GLU A 214 -2.14 -24.58 10.72
N GLY A 215 -2.35 -25.67 9.98
CA GLY A 215 -3.68 -26.10 9.55
C GLY A 215 -4.28 -25.30 8.39
N HIS A 216 -3.56 -24.34 7.81
CA HIS A 216 -4.01 -23.63 6.61
C HIS A 216 -3.97 -24.56 5.38
N ASP A 217 -5.00 -24.47 4.52
CA ASP A 217 -5.06 -25.23 3.28
C ASP A 217 -3.93 -24.85 2.31
N GLY A 218 -3.53 -25.79 1.45
CA GLY A 218 -2.57 -25.52 0.39
C GLY A 218 -3.03 -24.40 -0.55
N CYS A 219 -2.09 -23.52 -0.89
CA CYS A 219 -2.29 -22.50 -1.90
C CYS A 219 -2.28 -23.09 -3.30
N SER A 220 -3.15 -22.53 -4.15
CA SER A 220 -3.33 -22.94 -5.54
C SER A 220 -3.27 -21.72 -6.47
N THR A 221 -3.20 -22.00 -7.78
CA THR A 221 -3.34 -20.94 -8.77
C THR A 221 -4.74 -20.34 -8.68
N GLN A 222 -4.80 -19.01 -8.58
CA GLN A 222 -6.04 -18.26 -8.53
C GLN A 222 -5.96 -17.09 -9.52
N ALA A 223 -7.11 -16.72 -10.08
CA ALA A 223 -7.23 -15.52 -10.90
C ALA A 223 -6.82 -14.28 -10.09
N GLY A 224 -6.15 -13.33 -10.73
CA GLY A 224 -5.54 -12.22 -10.01
C GLY A 224 -4.71 -11.32 -10.91
N ALA A 225 -3.84 -10.54 -10.28
CA ALA A 225 -2.84 -9.73 -10.95
C ALA A 225 -1.50 -9.84 -10.20
N GLU A 226 -0.42 -9.57 -10.90
CA GLU A 226 0.91 -9.38 -10.32
C GLU A 226 1.45 -8.01 -10.72
N GLY A 227 2.16 -7.36 -9.81
CA GLY A 227 3.11 -6.30 -10.15
C GLY A 227 4.49 -6.58 -9.56
N VAL A 228 5.54 -6.22 -10.29
CA VAL A 228 6.93 -6.23 -9.81
C VAL A 228 7.47 -4.83 -9.92
N PHE A 229 7.74 -4.20 -8.77
CA PHE A 229 8.08 -2.78 -8.68
C PHE A 229 9.47 -2.60 -8.10
N SER A 230 10.32 -1.83 -8.78
CA SER A 230 11.68 -1.48 -8.32
C SER A 230 11.79 -0.03 -7.83
N GLY A 231 10.66 0.64 -7.62
CA GLY A 231 10.61 2.00 -7.06
C GLY A 231 11.05 2.08 -5.59
N PRO A 232 10.65 1.14 -4.71
CA PRO A 232 11.08 1.13 -3.32
C PRO A 232 12.59 1.06 -3.15
N LYS A 233 13.08 1.55 -2.02
CA LYS A 233 14.49 1.49 -1.62
C LYS A 233 14.67 0.59 -0.39
N SER A 234 15.82 -0.06 -0.28
CA SER A 234 16.11 -0.91 0.87
C SER A 234 16.29 -0.08 2.16
N ASN A 235 16.86 1.13 2.05
CA ASN A 235 17.16 2.04 3.16
C ASN A 235 16.08 3.10 3.47
N ILE A 236 14.82 2.89 3.10
CA ILE A 236 13.73 3.81 3.48
C ILE A 236 12.79 3.18 4.53
N PRO A 237 12.26 3.97 5.48
CA PRO A 237 11.28 3.57 6.48
C PRO A 237 10.06 2.80 5.95
N TRP A 238 9.52 1.87 6.75
CA TRP A 238 8.36 1.05 6.37
C TRP A 238 7.11 1.90 6.14
N SER A 239 6.94 3.00 6.88
CA SER A 239 5.81 3.91 6.69
C SER A 239 5.66 4.46 5.27
N ILE A 240 6.76 4.58 4.51
CA ILE A 240 6.75 5.14 3.16
C ILE A 240 7.29 4.18 2.09
N LYS A 241 7.75 2.98 2.46
CA LYS A 241 8.48 2.10 1.54
C LYS A 241 7.66 1.74 0.30
N PHE A 242 6.39 1.42 0.49
CA PHE A 242 5.49 1.06 -0.61
C PHE A 242 5.02 2.29 -1.43
N SER A 243 5.11 3.51 -0.88
CA SER A 243 4.70 4.75 -1.57
C SER A 243 5.40 4.90 -2.91
N ARG A 244 6.71 4.59 -2.99
CA ARG A 244 7.46 4.65 -4.25
C ARG A 244 6.94 3.68 -5.29
N ALA A 245 6.50 2.48 -4.91
CA ALA A 245 5.93 1.52 -5.86
C ALA A 245 4.61 2.05 -6.42
N PHE A 246 3.69 2.47 -5.54
CA PHE A 246 2.41 3.01 -5.94
C PHE A 246 2.57 4.30 -6.77
N CYS A 247 3.27 5.31 -6.25
CA CYS A 247 3.36 6.62 -6.88
C CYS A 247 4.12 6.60 -8.22
N SER A 248 5.16 5.77 -8.37
CA SER A 248 5.85 5.63 -9.66
C SER A 248 4.95 4.97 -10.71
N THR A 249 4.21 3.93 -10.31
CA THR A 249 3.27 3.24 -11.20
C THR A 249 2.09 4.12 -11.56
N LEU A 250 1.53 4.84 -10.60
CA LEU A 250 0.44 5.79 -10.84
C LEU A 250 0.85 6.90 -11.80
N ARG A 251 2.07 7.42 -11.67
CA ARG A 251 2.61 8.42 -12.62
C ARG A 251 2.83 7.83 -14.00
N ALA A 252 3.27 6.58 -14.10
CA ALA A 252 3.56 5.93 -15.38
C ALA A 252 2.30 5.49 -16.14
N GLU A 253 1.30 4.97 -15.43
CA GLU A 253 0.15 4.29 -16.04
C GLU A 253 -1.20 4.93 -15.74
N GLY A 254 -1.26 5.89 -14.83
CA GLY A 254 -2.50 6.52 -14.39
C GLY A 254 -3.41 5.58 -13.61
N PHE A 255 -4.64 6.05 -13.38
CA PHE A 255 -5.65 5.32 -12.60
C PHE A 255 -6.08 4.01 -13.28
N TRP A 256 -6.20 4.02 -14.61
CA TRP A 256 -6.60 2.88 -15.43
C TRP A 256 -5.44 1.93 -15.80
N GLY A 257 -4.24 2.20 -15.29
CA GLY A 257 -3.05 1.40 -15.54
C GLY A 257 -3.22 -0.06 -15.17
N GLY A 258 -2.62 -0.96 -15.96
CA GLY A 258 -2.69 -2.41 -15.71
C GLY A 258 -2.08 -2.81 -14.36
N HIS A 259 -1.05 -2.11 -13.90
CA HIS A 259 -0.42 -2.32 -12.60
C HIS A 259 -0.98 -1.42 -11.49
N THR A 260 -1.58 -0.29 -11.83
CA THR A 260 -2.24 0.61 -10.86
C THR A 260 -3.64 0.10 -10.47
N GLY A 261 -4.42 -0.41 -11.41
CA GLY A 261 -5.80 -0.86 -11.20
C GLY A 261 -5.99 -1.82 -10.01
N PRO A 262 -5.12 -2.83 -9.80
CA PRO A 262 -5.23 -3.73 -8.65
C PRO A 262 -5.23 -3.03 -7.27
N TRP A 263 -4.51 -1.91 -7.12
CA TRP A 263 -4.51 -1.12 -5.88
C TRP A 263 -5.92 -0.63 -5.53
N PHE A 264 -6.73 -0.29 -6.53
CA PHE A 264 -8.09 0.23 -6.35
C PHE A 264 -9.17 -0.86 -6.37
N HIS A 265 -8.98 -1.93 -7.15
CA HIS A 265 -10.10 -2.78 -7.56
C HIS A 265 -10.04 -4.24 -7.06
N ARG A 266 -8.92 -4.70 -6.50
CA ARG A 266 -8.80 -6.10 -6.03
C ARG A 266 -9.17 -6.23 -4.56
N GLU A 267 -9.95 -7.23 -4.21
CA GLU A 267 -10.36 -7.46 -2.83
C GLU A 267 -9.18 -7.84 -1.92
N LYS A 268 -8.21 -8.60 -2.45
CA LYS A 268 -7.14 -9.18 -1.66
C LYS A 268 -5.75 -8.83 -2.18
N PHE A 269 -4.77 -8.77 -1.28
CA PHE A 269 -3.37 -8.58 -1.63
C PHE A 269 -2.43 -9.46 -0.81
N GLY A 270 -1.20 -9.60 -1.32
CA GLY A 270 -0.05 -10.02 -0.56
C GLY A 270 1.23 -9.47 -1.18
N PHE A 271 2.15 -9.03 -0.33
CA PHE A 271 3.38 -8.34 -0.72
C PHE A 271 4.61 -9.14 -0.28
N SER A 272 5.65 -9.08 -1.10
CA SER A 272 7.00 -9.50 -0.75
C SER A 272 7.96 -8.37 -1.10
N PHE A 273 8.86 -8.06 -0.18
CA PHE A 273 9.97 -7.13 -0.41
C PHE A 273 11.27 -7.92 -0.46
N TRP A 274 12.09 -7.63 -1.46
CA TRP A 274 13.37 -8.29 -1.66
C TRP A 274 14.50 -7.28 -1.86
N ASP A 275 15.59 -7.45 -1.12
CA ASP A 275 16.81 -6.67 -1.31
C ASP A 275 17.81 -7.48 -2.14
N ASN A 276 17.85 -7.22 -3.45
CA ASN A 276 18.67 -8.02 -4.37
C ASN A 276 20.17 -7.70 -4.33
N ASP A 277 20.57 -6.66 -3.58
CA ASP A 277 21.97 -6.36 -3.27
C ASP A 277 22.08 -5.88 -1.80
N PRO A 278 22.16 -6.83 -0.85
CA PRO A 278 22.32 -6.52 0.58
C PRO A 278 23.55 -5.67 0.89
N SER A 279 24.61 -5.73 0.07
CA SER A 279 25.84 -4.97 0.29
C SER A 279 25.74 -3.48 -0.06
N ASN A 280 24.75 -3.11 -0.88
CA ASN A 280 24.52 -1.74 -1.30
C ASN A 280 23.40 -1.09 -0.47
N ASN A 281 23.75 -0.16 0.42
CA ASN A 281 22.77 0.51 1.28
C ASN A 281 21.69 1.25 0.46
N ASN A 282 22.02 1.81 -0.72
CA ASN A 282 21.07 2.54 -1.56
C ASN A 282 20.42 1.68 -2.66
N ASN A 283 20.40 0.36 -2.48
CA ASN A 283 19.80 -0.56 -3.43
C ASN A 283 18.28 -0.31 -3.58
N ASN A 284 17.76 -0.62 -4.76
CA ASN A 284 16.30 -0.69 -4.95
C ASN A 284 15.79 -1.97 -4.29
N ALA A 285 14.81 -1.82 -3.41
CA ALA A 285 14.04 -2.96 -2.94
C ALA A 285 13.03 -3.32 -4.04
N ILE A 286 12.91 -4.61 -4.31
CA ILE A 286 11.90 -5.13 -5.23
C ILE A 286 10.65 -5.43 -4.41
N LEU A 287 9.54 -4.78 -4.74
CA LEU A 287 8.23 -5.17 -4.26
C LEU A 287 7.57 -6.07 -5.30
N ARG A 288 7.35 -7.34 -4.96
CA ARG A 288 6.41 -8.18 -5.68
C ARG A 288 5.05 -8.11 -5.01
N ALA A 289 4.07 -7.60 -5.74
CA ALA A 289 2.68 -7.55 -5.32
C ALA A 289 1.87 -8.64 -6.02
N LYS A 290 1.12 -9.41 -5.23
CA LYS A 290 0.09 -10.33 -5.70
C LYS A 290 -1.27 -9.81 -5.30
N TRP A 291 -2.21 -9.85 -6.23
CA TRP A 291 -3.58 -9.39 -6.03
C TRP A 291 -4.55 -10.49 -6.39
N GLY A 292 -5.63 -10.62 -5.64
CA GLY A 292 -6.62 -11.68 -5.81
C GLY A 292 -8.00 -11.30 -5.30
N GLY A 293 -8.82 -12.31 -5.07
CA GLY A 293 -10.22 -12.13 -4.68
C GLY A 293 -11.07 -11.50 -5.79
N LYS A 294 -12.22 -10.94 -5.41
CA LYS A 294 -13.15 -10.31 -6.35
C LYS A 294 -12.48 -9.10 -7.04
N LEU A 295 -12.64 -9.01 -8.37
CA LEU A 295 -12.40 -7.76 -9.10
C LEU A 295 -13.65 -6.90 -8.98
N MET A 296 -13.51 -5.73 -8.37
CA MET A 296 -14.61 -4.83 -8.11
C MET A 296 -14.76 -3.83 -9.28
N PRO A 297 -15.99 -3.53 -9.72
CA PRO A 297 -16.21 -2.60 -10.83
C PRO A 297 -15.71 -1.20 -10.47
N SER A 298 -15.19 -0.44 -11.43
CA SER A 298 -14.79 0.93 -11.14
C SER A 298 -16.00 1.80 -10.79
N LEU A 299 -15.82 2.77 -9.89
CA LEU A 299 -16.79 3.86 -9.66
C LEU A 299 -16.76 4.90 -10.79
N TYR A 300 -15.67 4.91 -11.57
CA TYR A 300 -15.42 5.87 -12.62
C TYR A 300 -15.61 5.20 -13.98
N CYS A 301 -15.90 6.02 -14.99
CA CYS A 301 -15.92 5.58 -16.38
C CYS A 301 -14.53 5.78 -16.99
N ASN A 302 -14.02 4.77 -17.67
CA ASN A 302 -12.78 4.93 -18.40
C ASN A 302 -13.06 5.74 -19.68
N PRO A 303 -12.48 6.94 -19.85
CA PRO A 303 -12.75 7.77 -21.03
C PRO A 303 -12.30 7.13 -22.35
N ASP A 304 -11.40 6.14 -22.30
CA ASP A 304 -10.94 5.40 -23.48
C ASP A 304 -11.84 4.21 -23.82
N ASP A 305 -12.75 3.81 -22.92
CA ASP A 305 -13.72 2.76 -23.19
C ASP A 305 -14.90 3.35 -23.95
N ASN A 306 -15.09 2.93 -25.22
CA ASN A 306 -16.26 3.30 -26.04
C ASN A 306 -17.57 2.64 -25.56
N ASN A 307 -17.68 2.27 -24.28
CA ASN A 307 -18.79 1.46 -23.79
C ASN A 307 -19.96 2.35 -23.36
N ALA A 308 -21.15 2.06 -23.90
CA ALA A 308 -22.38 2.85 -23.70
C ALA A 308 -22.84 2.92 -22.22
N ASP A 309 -22.28 2.10 -21.34
CA ASP A 309 -22.55 2.11 -19.91
C ASP A 309 -21.95 3.34 -19.17
N CYS A 310 -21.20 4.18 -19.89
CA CYS A 310 -20.58 5.39 -19.36
C CYS A 310 -21.38 6.69 -19.62
N GLU A 311 -22.55 6.60 -20.25
CA GLU A 311 -23.45 7.74 -20.48
C GLU A 311 -24.51 7.81 -19.37
N SER A 312 -24.24 8.56 -18.30
CA SER A 312 -25.26 8.94 -17.30
C SER A 312 -25.40 10.45 -17.20
#